data_AF-A0A2T3NL12-F1
#
_entry.id   AF-A0A2T3NL12-F1
#
_cell.length_a   1.000
_cell.length_b   1.000
_cell.length_c   1.000
_cell.angle_alpha   90.00
_cell.angle_beta   90.00
_cell.angle_gamma   90.00
#
_symmetry.space_group_name_H-M   'P 1'
#
loop_
_entity.id
_entity.type
_entity.pdbx_description
1 polymer ?
#
loop_
_entity_poly.entity_id
_entity_poly.type
_entity_poly.pdbx_seq_one_letter_code
_entity_poly.pdbx_strand_id
1 'polypeptide(L)'
;MEDLLDEVTVTVTPSREPSKAGHDPINVGIPLSHANVLKNKARYMLAIQNSQSYDNRLLNACSDLLSYAVTVRRMQCPDDLYVFRAGLKQAITELKYKIAKLEYPPSVADKTCFLLAAMIDEQIVHSAWGEGAGWENQMLVSELFGIKNGGEQFYVVAERALLQPVLLVDLLELIFILLKVGFKGRYRAGGQEQLSVLQQRLEEAVFARQRSYLFSERIPDVAVEEGKVQQAKQPQKPIRVFRLFLGVLAVSVLSWGGLQYWYDTQKPIKASAFSQLTDFTDDLYKVESTQDNEYVYVSTPADINRLQASNPVRSSSGSRANTAINDPSTVWVVQLATFNSRSQVEQFQQQYQRAIPDTVIDEWRGKYRLLSVANNRENAAQTLTTANQQGIADAFIYSDKRR
;
A
#
# COMPACT_ATOMS: atom_id res chain seq x y z
N MET A 1 -11.54 54.29 22.30
CA MET A 1 -11.83 53.45 23.48
C MET A 1 -13.30 53.10 23.42
N GLU A 2 -13.78 52.43 22.36
CA GLU A 2 -13.59 50.98 22.10
C GLU A 2 -14.16 50.18 23.27
N ASP A 3 -15.39 49.66 23.18
CA ASP A 3 -15.90 48.61 22.27
C ASP A 3 -15.14 47.29 22.46
N LEU A 4 -15.91 46.19 22.65
CA LEU A 4 -15.53 44.76 22.78
C LEU A 4 -15.92 44.06 24.09
N LEU A 5 -17.20 44.04 24.48
CA LEU A 5 -17.76 42.93 25.28
C LEU A 5 -19.26 42.70 25.03
N ASP A 6 -19.70 42.75 23.77
CA ASP A 6 -21.04 42.25 23.40
C ASP A 6 -20.91 40.81 22.88
N GLU A 7 -20.98 39.85 23.80
CA GLU A 7 -21.23 38.44 23.46
C GLU A 7 -22.67 38.30 22.92
N VAL A 8 -22.81 38.41 21.60
CA VAL A 8 -24.05 38.10 20.90
C VAL A 8 -24.29 36.60 21.01
N THR A 9 -25.10 36.22 22.00
CA THR A 9 -25.62 34.86 22.12
C THR A 9 -26.68 34.67 21.03
N VAL A 10 -26.27 34.08 19.90
CA VAL A 10 -27.17 33.71 18.81
C VAL A 10 -28.10 32.61 19.32
N THR A 11 -29.36 32.96 19.55
CA THR A 11 -30.41 32.00 19.88
C THR A 11 -30.79 31.23 18.61
N VAL A 12 -30.35 29.97 18.53
CA VAL A 12 -30.79 29.06 17.47
C VAL A 12 -32.25 28.72 17.73
N THR A 13 -33.14 29.29 16.93
CA THR A 13 -34.57 28.95 16.90
C THR A 13 -34.74 27.50 16.44
N PRO A 14 -35.27 26.59 17.27
CA PRO A 14 -35.62 25.25 16.79
C PRO A 14 -36.92 25.36 16.01
N SER A 15 -36.84 25.12 14.70
CA SER A 15 -38.01 24.91 13.85
C SER A 15 -38.86 23.77 14.40
N ARG A 16 -40.08 24.12 14.81
CA ARG A 16 -41.12 23.22 15.28
C ARG A 16 -41.78 22.55 14.07
N GLU A 17 -41.91 21.22 14.09
CA GLU A 17 -43.19 20.55 13.79
C GLU A 17 -43.31 19.21 14.53
N PRO A 18 -44.53 18.79 14.95
CA PRO A 18 -44.74 17.80 15.99
C PRO A 18 -45.25 16.45 15.43
N SER A 19 -44.88 15.34 16.07
CA SER A 19 -45.71 14.13 16.03
C SER A 19 -45.88 13.55 17.43
N LYS A 20 -47.16 13.29 17.74
CA LYS A 20 -47.77 12.80 19.00
C LYS A 20 -47.19 11.41 19.36
N ALA A 21 -47.17 10.90 20.59
CA ALA A 21 -48.04 11.05 21.75
C ALA A 21 -47.34 10.44 23.00
N GLY A 22 -47.77 10.82 24.21
CA GLY A 22 -47.48 10.05 25.44
C GLY A 22 -47.28 10.93 26.67
N HIS A 23 -48.34 11.06 27.48
CA HIS A 23 -48.39 11.72 28.78
C HIS A 23 -47.42 11.08 29.79
N ASP A 24 -46.62 11.89 30.49
CA ASP A 24 -46.32 11.76 31.93
C ASP A 24 -45.45 12.96 32.40
N PRO A 25 -45.77 13.66 33.51
CA PRO A 25 -45.03 14.82 33.96
C PRO A 25 -44.08 14.46 35.11
N ILE A 26 -42.97 13.77 34.86
CA ILE A 26 -41.86 13.69 35.83
C ILE A 26 -40.52 13.69 35.08
N ASN A 27 -39.73 14.75 35.33
CA ASN A 27 -38.28 14.79 35.21
C ASN A 27 -37.70 14.59 33.78
N VAL A 28 -37.82 15.61 32.93
CA VAL A 28 -36.95 15.74 31.74
C VAL A 28 -35.56 16.18 32.19
N GLY A 29 -34.84 15.28 32.86
CA GLY A 29 -33.40 15.37 32.92
C GLY A 29 -32.88 15.24 31.50
N ILE A 30 -32.12 16.23 31.02
CA ILE A 30 -31.35 16.13 29.78
C ILE A 30 -30.64 14.77 29.82
N PRO A 31 -30.82 13.85 28.85
CA PRO A 31 -30.21 12.53 28.92
C PRO A 31 -28.69 12.70 28.89
N LEU A 32 -28.06 12.59 30.07
CA LEU A 32 -26.62 12.62 30.27
C LEU A 32 -25.93 11.34 29.75
N SER A 33 -26.56 10.60 28.83
CA SER A 33 -25.98 9.42 28.17
C SER A 33 -24.63 9.75 27.51
N HIS A 34 -24.44 11.00 27.08
CA HIS A 34 -23.19 11.53 26.55
C HIS A 34 -22.24 12.14 27.59
N ALA A 35 -22.64 12.30 28.85
CA ALA A 35 -21.75 12.83 29.89
C ALA A 35 -20.57 11.88 30.15
N ASN A 36 -20.79 10.57 30.07
CA ASN A 36 -19.71 9.59 30.11
C ASN A 36 -18.79 9.70 28.90
N VAL A 37 -19.33 9.99 27.71
CA VAL A 37 -18.52 10.20 26.49
C VAL A 37 -17.68 11.47 26.62
N LEU A 38 -18.24 12.57 27.13
CA LEU A 38 -17.53 13.82 27.36
C LEU A 38 -16.48 13.68 28.47
N LYS A 39 -16.82 12.98 29.57
CA LYS A 39 -15.89 12.69 30.67
C LYS A 39 -14.74 11.78 30.21
N ASN A 40 -15.05 10.77 29.40
CA ASN A 40 -14.04 9.89 28.81
C ASN A 40 -13.18 10.68 27.80
N LYS A 41 -13.78 11.49 26.93
CA LYS A 41 -13.05 12.35 25.99
C LYS A 41 -12.12 13.33 26.72
N ALA A 42 -12.59 14.00 27.77
CA ALA A 42 -11.77 14.87 28.59
C ALA A 42 -10.64 14.11 29.30
N ARG A 43 -10.94 12.92 29.85
CA ARG A 43 -9.91 12.02 30.41
C ARG A 43 -8.86 11.62 29.37
N TYR A 44 -9.28 11.24 28.16
CA TYR A 44 -8.37 10.86 27.08
C TYR A 44 -7.55 12.05 26.60
N MET A 45 -8.15 13.24 26.48
CA MET A 45 -7.43 14.47 26.12
C MET A 45 -6.39 14.83 27.19
N LEU A 46 -6.74 14.75 28.47
CA LEU A 46 -5.80 14.95 29.58
C LEU A 46 -4.71 13.87 29.61
N ALA A 47 -5.06 12.62 29.32
CA ALA A 47 -4.09 11.52 29.26
C ALA A 47 -3.12 11.67 28.08
N ILE A 48 -3.57 12.17 26.93
CA ILE A 48 -2.72 12.49 25.78
C ILE A 48 -1.85 13.71 26.10
N GLN A 49 -2.41 14.74 26.72
CA GLN A 49 -1.68 15.94 27.12
C GLN A 49 -0.62 15.65 28.19
N ASN A 50 -0.91 14.72 29.11
CA ASN A 50 0.03 14.22 30.11
C ASN A 50 0.79 12.97 29.65
N SER A 51 0.65 12.55 28.38
CA SER A 51 1.36 11.37 27.90
C SER A 51 2.84 11.72 27.84
N GLN A 52 3.60 11.05 28.69
CA GLN A 52 5.05 11.11 28.66
C GLN A 52 5.51 10.39 27.39
N SER A 53 6.33 11.05 26.57
CA SER A 53 6.84 10.46 25.33
C SER A 53 7.81 9.31 25.59
N TYR A 54 8.42 9.29 26.78
CA TYR A 54 9.37 8.29 27.25
C TYR A 54 8.96 7.81 28.65
N ASP A 55 9.21 6.56 29.00
CA ASP A 55 8.98 6.08 30.39
C ASP A 55 9.92 6.75 31.39
N ASN A 56 11.05 7.24 30.90
CA ASN A 56 12.07 7.92 31.67
C ASN A 56 11.75 9.42 31.83
N ARG A 57 11.49 9.83 33.09
CA ARG A 57 11.16 11.23 33.46
C ARG A 57 12.27 12.22 33.06
N LEU A 58 13.54 11.81 33.13
CA LEU A 58 14.68 12.62 32.73
C LEU A 58 14.69 12.86 31.22
N LEU A 59 14.42 11.82 30.42
CA LEU A 59 14.32 11.95 28.96
C LEU A 59 13.19 12.87 28.52
N ASN A 60 12.03 12.77 29.17
CA ASN A 60 10.91 13.69 28.91
C ASN A 60 11.29 15.14 29.18
N ALA A 61 12.03 15.42 30.25
CA ALA A 61 12.50 16.78 30.52
C ALA A 61 13.50 17.28 29.47
N CYS A 62 14.26 16.35 28.87
CA CYS A 62 15.30 16.64 27.87
C CYS A 62 14.79 16.68 26.42
N SER A 63 13.51 16.42 26.15
CA SER A 63 12.95 16.28 24.80
C SER A 63 13.32 17.43 23.87
N ASP A 64 13.22 18.66 24.39
CA ASP A 64 13.44 19.89 23.61
C ASP A 64 14.90 19.99 23.16
N LEU A 65 15.85 19.76 24.08
CA LEU A 65 17.29 19.81 23.79
C LEU A 65 17.76 18.62 22.95
N LEU A 66 17.16 17.45 23.12
CA LEU A 66 17.40 16.30 22.23
C LEU A 66 16.96 16.63 20.79
N SER A 67 15.84 17.35 20.62
CA SER A 67 15.39 17.79 19.30
C SER A 67 16.40 18.77 18.66
N TYR A 68 16.97 19.70 19.45
CA TYR A 68 18.05 20.57 18.97
C TYR A 68 19.30 19.77 18.59
N ALA A 69 19.73 18.81 19.41
CA ALA A 69 20.90 17.98 19.10
C ALA A 69 20.79 17.25 17.75
N VAL A 70 19.58 16.82 17.35
CA VAL A 70 19.37 16.14 16.06
C VAL A 70 19.23 17.12 14.89
N THR A 71 18.60 18.27 15.11
CA THR A 71 18.26 19.23 14.04
C THR A 71 19.42 20.15 13.67
N VAL A 72 20.22 20.57 14.65
CA VAL A 72 21.27 21.59 14.48
C VAL A 72 22.31 21.20 13.44
N ARG A 73 22.68 19.92 13.36
CA ARG A 73 23.64 19.45 12.33
C ARG A 73 23.14 19.64 10.89
N ARG A 74 21.81 19.69 10.69
CA ARG A 74 21.16 19.86 9.38
C ARG A 74 20.75 21.31 9.10
N MET A 75 20.87 22.18 10.08
CA MET A 75 20.49 23.58 9.98
C MET A 75 21.52 24.35 9.15
N GLN A 76 21.08 25.41 8.47
CA GLN A 76 21.99 26.41 7.89
C GLN A 76 22.56 27.31 8.99
N CYS A 77 23.65 28.03 8.70
CA CYS A 77 24.24 28.96 9.66
C CYS A 77 23.19 30.00 10.08
N PRO A 78 22.91 30.18 11.38
CA PRO A 78 22.08 31.28 11.85
C PRO A 78 22.69 32.63 11.47
N ASP A 79 21.85 33.63 11.20
CA ASP A 79 22.29 34.99 10.88
C ASP A 79 23.03 35.65 12.05
N ASP A 80 22.58 35.38 13.28
CA ASP A 80 23.21 35.86 14.53
C ASP A 80 23.55 34.69 15.46
N LEU A 81 24.85 34.35 15.49
CA LEU A 81 25.38 33.29 16.35
C LEU A 81 25.33 33.65 17.84
N TYR A 82 25.37 34.93 18.20
CA TYR A 82 25.33 35.37 19.58
C TYR A 82 23.94 35.13 20.18
N VAL A 83 22.89 35.52 19.47
CA VAL A 83 21.49 35.28 19.86
C VAL A 83 21.21 33.78 19.92
N PHE A 84 21.67 33.02 18.93
CA PHE A 84 21.51 31.57 18.90
C PHE A 84 22.17 30.91 20.12
N ARG A 85 23.42 31.28 20.44
CA ARG A 85 24.13 30.77 21.63
C ARG A 85 23.43 31.15 22.93
N ALA A 86 22.95 32.39 23.05
CA ALA A 86 22.19 32.84 24.21
C ALA A 86 20.90 32.01 24.39
N GLY A 87 20.20 31.71 23.30
CA GLY A 87 19.01 30.84 23.30
C GLY A 87 19.33 29.42 23.79
N LEU A 88 20.43 28.81 23.33
CA LEU A 88 20.86 27.49 23.81
C LEU A 88 21.24 27.49 25.29
N LYS A 89 21.94 28.52 25.77
CA LYS A 89 22.24 28.69 27.20
C LYS A 89 20.98 28.80 28.05
N GLN A 90 20.00 29.57 27.57
CA GLN A 90 18.71 29.71 28.23
C GLN A 90 17.97 28.37 28.28
N ALA A 91 17.93 27.62 27.17
CA ALA A 91 17.31 26.30 27.13
C ALA A 91 17.97 25.29 28.10
N ILE A 92 19.31 25.31 28.23
CA ILE A 92 20.04 24.48 29.21
C ILE A 92 19.69 24.88 30.64
N THR A 93 19.55 26.18 30.90
CA THR A 93 19.19 26.72 32.21
C THR A 93 17.74 26.34 32.58
N GLU A 94 16.82 26.44 31.63
CA GLU A 94 15.43 25.99 31.79
C GLU A 94 15.35 24.49 32.04
N LEU A 95 16.15 23.68 31.34
CA LEU A 95 16.26 22.26 31.60
C LEU A 95 16.69 21.99 33.06
N LYS A 96 17.69 22.72 33.56
CA LYS A 96 18.13 22.57 34.96
C LYS A 96 16.97 22.82 35.93
N TYR A 97 16.15 23.84 35.69
CA TYR A 97 14.94 24.10 36.48
C TYR A 97 13.87 23.01 36.32
N LYS A 98 13.68 22.46 35.10
CA LYS A 98 12.76 21.34 34.85
C LYS A 98 13.17 20.10 35.64
N ILE A 99 14.47 19.75 35.64
CA ILE A 99 15.00 18.59 36.37
C ILE A 99 14.98 18.84 37.89
N ALA A 100 15.22 20.06 38.34
CA ALA A 100 15.15 20.39 39.77
C ALA A 100 13.74 20.22 40.37
N LYS A 101 12.68 20.25 39.54
CA LYS A 101 11.30 19.93 39.96
C LYS A 101 11.04 18.42 40.05
N LEU A 102 11.96 17.60 39.53
CA LEU A 102 11.90 16.14 39.63
C LEU A 102 12.67 15.68 40.87
N GLU A 103 12.40 14.46 41.33
CA GLU A 103 12.99 13.87 42.53
C GLU A 103 14.41 13.31 42.29
N TYR A 104 15.24 14.04 41.52
CA TYR A 104 16.64 13.65 41.27
C TYR A 104 17.62 14.47 42.13
N PRO A 105 18.76 13.90 42.51
CA PRO A 105 19.84 14.65 43.14
C PRO A 105 20.31 15.83 42.25
N PRO A 106 20.70 16.98 42.83
CA PRO A 106 21.19 18.13 42.06
C PRO A 106 22.38 17.78 41.14
N SER A 107 23.22 16.84 41.57
CA SER A 107 24.34 16.34 40.76
C SER A 107 23.90 15.67 39.45
N VAL A 108 22.71 15.07 39.42
CA VAL A 108 22.15 14.48 38.19
C VAL A 108 21.71 15.58 37.23
N ALA A 109 21.06 16.64 37.73
CA ALA A 109 20.69 17.79 36.91
C ALA A 109 21.91 18.44 36.23
N ASP A 110 22.98 18.70 36.99
CA ASP A 110 24.20 19.28 36.44
C ASP A 110 24.87 18.38 35.39
N LYS A 111 24.93 17.06 35.65
CA LYS A 111 25.47 16.09 34.69
C LYS A 111 24.64 16.01 33.42
N THR A 112 23.31 15.99 33.53
CA THR A 112 22.40 15.95 32.39
C THR A 112 22.56 17.18 31.50
N CYS A 113 22.57 18.38 32.11
CA CYS A 113 22.83 19.63 31.38
C CYS A 113 24.20 19.62 30.69
N PHE A 114 25.24 19.13 31.37
CA PHE A 114 26.58 18.99 30.79
C PHE A 114 26.59 18.03 29.59
N LEU A 115 25.98 16.85 29.70
CA LEU A 115 25.96 15.84 28.64
C LEU A 115 25.25 16.35 27.38
N LEU A 116 24.14 17.07 27.54
CA LEU A 116 23.41 17.68 26.42
C LEU A 116 24.17 18.85 25.80
N ALA A 117 24.78 19.71 26.61
CA ALA A 117 25.64 20.79 26.12
C ALA A 117 26.80 20.24 25.30
N ALA A 118 27.47 19.19 25.80
CA ALA A 118 28.57 18.53 25.09
C ALA A 118 28.11 17.90 23.77
N MET A 119 26.92 17.30 23.76
CA MET A 119 26.35 16.77 22.52
C MET A 119 26.07 17.88 21.51
N ILE A 120 25.41 18.96 21.92
CA ILE A 120 25.05 20.07 21.03
C ILE A 120 26.32 20.73 20.47
N ASP A 121 27.32 20.98 21.31
CA ASP A 121 28.61 21.51 20.87
C ASP A 121 29.26 20.61 19.82
N GLU A 122 29.29 19.29 20.01
CA GLU A 122 29.85 18.36 19.03
C GLU A 122 29.07 18.39 17.69
N GLN A 123 27.74 18.46 17.74
CA GLN A 123 26.92 18.51 16.53
C GLN A 123 27.09 19.82 15.77
N ILE A 124 27.28 20.95 16.47
CA ILE A 124 27.55 22.26 15.85
C ILE A 124 28.94 22.26 15.23
N VAL A 125 29.97 21.90 15.98
CA VAL A 125 31.37 21.92 15.50
C VAL A 125 31.54 21.05 14.25
N HIS A 126 30.79 19.96 14.14
CA HIS A 126 30.81 19.07 12.96
C HIS A 126 29.65 19.27 11.98
N SER A 127 28.96 20.41 12.05
CA SER A 127 28.01 20.86 11.03
C SER A 127 28.73 21.51 9.84
N ALA A 128 28.01 21.77 8.75
CA ALA A 128 28.59 22.41 7.56
C ALA A 128 29.09 23.85 7.80
N TRP A 129 28.62 24.52 8.86
CA TRP A 129 28.93 25.92 9.15
C TRP A 129 29.71 26.12 10.45
N GLY A 130 29.75 25.13 11.36
CA GLY A 130 30.31 25.32 12.70
C GLY A 130 31.80 25.68 12.74
N GLU A 131 32.60 25.10 11.84
CA GLU A 131 34.02 25.41 11.70
C GLU A 131 34.23 26.84 11.18
N GLY A 132 33.54 27.22 10.09
CA GLY A 132 33.61 28.58 9.53
C GLY A 132 33.05 29.67 10.46
N ALA A 133 32.09 29.32 11.31
CA ALA A 133 31.50 30.18 12.34
C ALA A 133 32.39 30.33 13.59
N GLY A 134 33.48 29.56 13.70
CA GLY A 134 34.38 29.61 14.86
C GLY A 134 33.72 29.18 16.17
N TRP A 135 32.74 28.27 16.12
CA TRP A 135 32.01 27.82 17.33
C TRP A 135 32.94 27.21 18.38
N GLU A 136 34.02 26.58 17.95
CA GLU A 136 35.02 25.96 18.83
C GLU A 136 35.67 26.93 19.82
N ASN A 137 35.72 28.23 19.50
CA ASN A 137 36.29 29.25 20.37
C ASN A 137 35.40 29.57 21.58
N GLN A 138 34.08 29.36 21.45
CA GLN A 138 33.06 29.70 22.44
C GLN A 138 32.00 28.59 22.52
N MET A 139 32.45 27.40 22.94
CA MET A 139 31.58 26.25 23.17
C MET A 139 30.75 26.43 24.44
N LEU A 140 29.51 25.92 24.44
CA LEU A 140 28.60 25.97 25.58
C LEU A 140 29.20 25.31 26.82
N VAL A 141 29.86 24.17 26.66
CA VAL A 141 30.50 23.45 27.76
C VAL A 141 31.59 24.29 28.44
N SER A 142 32.37 25.04 27.64
CA SER A 142 33.43 25.89 28.18
C SER A 142 32.87 27.08 28.97
N GLU A 143 31.79 27.69 28.48
CA GLU A 143 31.21 28.89 29.09
C GLU A 143 30.33 28.58 30.30
N LEU A 144 29.59 27.47 30.28
CA LEU A 144 28.68 27.09 31.38
C LEU A 144 29.38 26.28 32.48
N PHE A 145 30.36 25.44 32.12
CA PHE A 145 30.99 24.51 33.07
C PHE A 145 32.49 24.75 33.27
N GLY A 146 33.12 25.65 32.50
CA GLY A 146 34.56 25.90 32.59
C GLY A 146 35.42 24.72 32.09
N ILE A 147 34.82 23.77 31.35
CA ILE A 147 35.49 22.55 30.88
C ILE A 147 35.86 22.72 29.41
N LYS A 148 37.14 22.52 29.06
CA LYS A 148 37.61 22.54 27.67
C LYS A 148 37.53 21.17 26.99
N ASN A 149 37.79 20.08 27.73
CA ASN A 149 37.77 18.72 27.19
C ASN A 149 36.40 18.03 27.36
N GLY A 150 35.34 18.65 26.84
CA GLY A 150 33.96 18.13 26.97
C GLY A 150 33.81 16.70 26.44
N GLY A 151 34.44 16.40 25.31
CA GLY A 151 34.40 15.09 24.65
C GLY A 151 35.05 13.94 25.43
N GLU A 152 35.95 14.23 26.36
CA GLU A 152 36.57 13.22 27.26
C GLU A 152 35.78 13.11 28.57
N GLN A 153 35.39 14.24 29.13
CA GLN A 153 34.60 14.33 30.37
C GLN A 153 33.24 13.65 30.24
N PHE A 154 32.63 13.65 29.05
CA PHE A 154 31.43 12.86 28.75
C PHE A 154 31.61 11.38 29.15
N TYR A 155 32.71 10.76 28.72
CA TYR A 155 32.97 9.35 29.01
C TYR A 155 33.33 9.12 30.49
N VAL A 156 33.98 10.09 31.15
CA VAL A 156 34.20 10.01 32.61
C VAL A 156 32.87 10.02 33.37
N VAL A 157 31.90 10.82 32.93
CA VAL A 157 30.54 10.81 33.49
C VAL A 157 29.86 9.47 33.24
N ALA A 158 29.98 8.91 32.03
CA ALA A 158 29.41 7.61 31.68
C ALA A 158 29.98 6.46 32.52
N GLU A 159 31.30 6.37 32.64
CA GLU A 159 31.98 5.34 33.45
C GLU A 159 31.60 5.46 34.93
N ARG A 160 31.51 6.69 35.47
CA ARG A 160 31.06 6.90 36.85
C ARG A 160 29.60 6.52 37.06
N ALA A 161 28.73 6.77 36.08
CA ALA A 161 27.32 6.39 36.16
C ALA A 161 27.17 4.86 36.12
N LEU A 162 28.01 4.16 35.34
CA LEU A 162 28.04 2.70 35.26
C LEU A 162 28.44 2.01 36.58
N LEU A 163 29.09 2.71 37.51
CA LEU A 163 29.37 2.17 38.85
C LEU A 163 28.11 2.01 39.70
N GLN A 164 27.03 2.74 39.39
CA GLN A 164 25.77 2.72 40.13
C GLN A 164 24.57 2.58 39.18
N PRO A 165 24.49 1.49 38.41
CA PRO A 165 23.55 1.39 37.31
C PRO A 165 22.10 1.38 37.78
N VAL A 166 21.81 0.82 38.95
CA VAL A 166 20.45 0.75 39.52
C VAL A 166 19.92 2.12 39.94
N LEU A 167 20.79 2.99 40.48
CA LEU A 167 20.39 4.32 40.96
C LEU A 167 20.33 5.35 39.82
N LEU A 168 21.18 5.18 38.81
CA LEU A 168 21.36 6.13 37.71
C LEU A 168 20.85 5.60 36.36
N VAL A 169 19.91 4.64 36.35
CA VAL A 169 19.34 4.05 35.12
C VAL A 169 18.89 5.15 34.15
N ASP A 170 18.16 6.14 34.67
CA ASP A 170 17.56 7.17 33.83
C ASP A 170 18.62 8.06 33.15
N LEU A 171 19.74 8.30 33.84
CA LEU A 171 20.89 9.03 33.29
C LEU A 171 21.67 8.16 32.30
N LEU A 172 21.83 6.86 32.58
CA LEU A 172 22.48 5.91 31.68
C LEU A 172 21.72 5.75 30.36
N GLU A 173 20.39 5.74 30.41
CA GLU A 173 19.55 5.70 29.22
C GLU A 173 19.73 6.96 28.36
N LEU A 174 19.79 8.15 28.98
CA LEU A 174 20.14 9.39 28.27
C LEU A 174 21.51 9.30 27.62
N ILE A 175 22.54 8.86 28.35
CA ILE A 175 23.90 8.70 27.80
C ILE A 175 23.88 7.74 26.62
N PHE A 176 23.18 6.61 26.74
CA PHE A 176 23.04 5.63 25.68
C PHE A 176 22.37 6.23 24.44
N ILE A 177 21.29 7.00 24.61
CA ILE A 177 20.63 7.70 23.50
C ILE A 177 21.57 8.70 22.84
N LEU A 178 22.29 9.52 23.60
CA LEU A 178 23.24 10.50 23.04
C LEU A 178 24.34 9.81 22.20
N LEU A 179 24.84 8.65 22.66
CA LEU A 179 25.77 7.83 21.88
C LEU A 179 25.14 7.27 20.60
N LYS A 180 23.88 6.82 20.65
CA LYS A 180 23.16 6.31 19.46
C LYS A 180 22.79 7.41 18.46
N VAL A 181 22.52 8.63 18.93
CA VAL A 181 22.33 9.82 18.06
C VAL A 181 23.64 10.17 17.34
N GLY A 182 24.78 9.77 17.89
CA GLY A 182 26.07 9.81 17.21
C GLY A 182 27.12 10.70 17.88
N PHE A 183 27.02 10.90 19.20
CA PHE A 183 28.11 11.47 19.99
C PHE A 183 29.35 10.58 19.89
N LYS A 184 30.50 11.14 19.50
CA LYS A 184 31.77 10.40 19.40
C LYS A 184 32.81 10.92 20.37
N GLY A 185 32.84 12.22 20.67
CA GLY A 185 33.83 12.84 21.56
C GLY A 185 35.25 12.39 21.23
N ARG A 186 35.99 11.95 22.26
CA ARG A 186 37.38 11.47 22.11
C ARG A 186 37.59 10.32 21.13
N TYR A 187 36.56 9.51 20.86
CA TYR A 187 36.66 8.34 19.97
C TYR A 187 36.44 8.66 18.49
N ARG A 188 36.43 9.95 18.12
CA ARG A 188 36.21 10.36 16.73
C ARG A 188 37.40 10.04 15.81
N ALA A 189 38.63 10.17 16.31
CA ALA A 189 39.87 9.92 15.56
C ALA A 189 40.35 8.45 15.63
N GLY A 190 39.77 7.63 16.51
CA GLY A 190 40.15 6.24 16.73
C GLY A 190 39.45 5.64 17.95
N GLY A 191 39.61 4.33 18.19
CA GLY A 191 39.03 3.66 19.38
C GLY A 191 37.54 3.26 19.25
N GLN A 192 37.06 3.04 18.03
CA GLN A 192 35.71 2.51 17.76
C GLN A 192 35.42 1.21 18.54
N GLU A 193 36.41 0.33 18.70
CA GLU A 193 36.27 -0.90 19.48
C GLU A 193 35.96 -0.60 20.95
N GLN A 194 36.72 0.30 21.58
CA GLN A 194 36.50 0.71 22.98
C GLN A 194 35.14 1.38 23.16
N LEU A 195 34.73 2.21 22.19
CA LEU A 195 33.39 2.79 22.17
C LEU A 195 32.30 1.71 22.06
N SER A 196 32.49 0.70 21.21
CA SER A 196 31.53 -0.40 21.06
C SER A 196 31.39 -1.23 22.33
N VAL A 197 32.50 -1.51 23.03
CA VAL A 197 32.49 -2.20 24.32
C VAL A 197 31.76 -1.39 25.38
N LEU A 198 32.00 -0.07 25.45
CA LEU A 198 31.27 0.81 26.36
C LEU A 198 29.78 0.85 26.04
N GLN A 199 29.41 0.94 24.75
CA GLN A 199 28.01 0.92 24.32
C GLN A 199 27.32 -0.38 24.71
N GLN A 200 28.00 -1.53 24.57
CA GLN A 200 27.46 -2.82 25.01
C GLN A 200 27.22 -2.86 26.52
N ARG A 201 28.17 -2.36 27.32
CA ARG A 201 28.01 -2.28 28.80
C ARG A 201 26.86 -1.37 29.21
N LEU A 202 26.70 -0.23 28.53
CA LEU A 202 25.57 0.68 28.73
C LEU A 202 24.25 0.02 28.36
N GLU A 203 24.22 -0.69 27.22
CA GLU A 203 23.05 -1.44 26.77
C GLU A 203 22.65 -2.50 27.80
N GLU A 204 23.60 -3.32 28.26
CA GLU A 204 23.35 -4.31 29.30
C GLU A 204 22.82 -3.68 30.60
N ALA A 205 23.39 -2.55 31.04
CA ALA A 205 22.96 -1.85 32.25
C ALA A 205 21.55 -1.25 32.14
N VAL A 206 21.21 -0.61 31.01
CA VAL A 206 19.91 0.00 30.77
C VAL A 206 18.82 -1.06 30.62
N PHE A 207 19.08 -2.09 29.80
CA PHE A 207 18.08 -3.12 29.50
C PHE A 207 17.98 -4.21 30.57
N ALA A 208 18.92 -4.32 31.52
CA ALA A 208 18.78 -5.23 32.67
C ALA A 208 17.50 -4.97 33.46
N ARG A 209 17.11 -3.70 33.65
CA ARG A 209 15.87 -3.31 34.34
C ARG A 209 14.63 -3.61 33.50
N GLN A 210 14.63 -3.26 32.22
CA GLN A 210 13.49 -3.56 31.33
C GLN A 210 13.29 -5.07 31.13
N ARG A 211 14.37 -5.86 31.08
CA ARG A 211 14.30 -7.33 31.04
C ARG A 211 13.69 -7.91 32.33
N SER A 212 13.87 -7.22 33.46
CA SER A 212 13.20 -7.54 34.73
C SER A 212 11.71 -7.19 34.72
N TYR A 213 11.31 -6.06 34.12
CA TYR A 213 9.89 -5.74 33.90
C TYR A 213 9.22 -6.69 32.90
N LEU A 214 9.83 -7.00 31.75
CA LEU A 214 9.30 -7.97 30.79
C LEU A 214 9.18 -9.40 31.36
N PHE A 215 10.00 -9.75 32.34
CA PHE A 215 9.91 -11.04 33.04
C PHE A 215 8.90 -10.98 34.20
N SER A 216 8.78 -9.86 34.90
CA SER A 216 7.89 -9.67 36.06
C SER A 216 6.45 -9.27 35.68
N GLU A 217 6.22 -8.74 34.47
CA GLU A 217 4.90 -8.46 33.87
C GLU A 217 4.43 -9.55 32.89
N ARG A 218 5.03 -10.75 32.94
CA ARG A 218 4.23 -11.93 32.59
C ARG A 218 3.16 -12.06 33.67
N ILE A 219 2.06 -11.34 33.47
CA ILE A 219 0.76 -11.71 34.02
C ILE A 219 0.65 -13.22 33.75
N PRO A 220 0.49 -14.09 34.76
CA PRO A 220 0.16 -15.48 34.49
C PRO A 220 -1.07 -15.42 33.60
N ASP A 221 -0.98 -15.89 32.34
CA ASP A 221 -1.99 -15.67 31.29
C ASP A 221 -3.38 -15.69 31.90
N VAL A 222 -3.92 -14.52 32.24
CA VAL A 222 -5.32 -14.42 32.61
C VAL A 222 -5.96 -14.63 31.26
N ALA A 223 -6.60 -15.79 31.10
CA ALA A 223 -7.46 -16.06 29.95
C ALA A 223 -8.55 -14.99 29.95
N VAL A 224 -8.23 -13.83 29.37
CA VAL A 224 -9.20 -12.85 28.97
C VAL A 224 -9.97 -13.57 27.89
N GLU A 225 -11.23 -13.89 28.16
CA GLU A 225 -12.17 -14.19 27.08
C GLU A 225 -12.31 -12.90 26.27
N GLU A 226 -11.37 -12.69 25.36
CA GLU A 226 -11.43 -11.66 24.37
C GLU A 226 -12.68 -11.93 23.54
N GLY A 227 -13.71 -11.09 23.74
CA GLY A 227 -14.85 -11.06 22.85
C GLY A 227 -14.31 -10.95 21.42
N LYS A 228 -14.53 -12.01 20.63
CA LYS A 228 -13.94 -12.19 19.30
C LYS A 228 -14.00 -10.88 18.51
N VAL A 229 -12.87 -10.19 18.41
CA VAL A 229 -12.69 -9.11 17.45
C VAL A 229 -12.97 -9.75 16.09
N GLN A 230 -14.00 -9.28 15.39
CA GLN A 230 -14.28 -9.73 14.03
C GLN A 230 -13.10 -9.28 13.17
N GLN A 231 -12.11 -10.16 13.02
CA GLN A 231 -10.95 -9.91 12.21
C GLN A 231 -11.42 -9.72 10.77
N ALA A 232 -11.25 -8.51 10.24
CA ALA A 232 -11.41 -8.27 8.81
C ALA A 232 -10.46 -9.23 8.08
N LYS A 233 -11.04 -10.11 7.26
CA LYS A 233 -10.33 -11.17 6.54
C LYS A 233 -9.21 -10.54 5.71
N GLN A 234 -7.96 -10.78 6.10
CA GLN A 234 -6.80 -10.28 5.35
C GLN A 234 -6.91 -10.72 3.88
N PRO A 235 -6.56 -9.84 2.92
CA PRO A 235 -6.57 -10.22 1.51
C PRO A 235 -5.64 -11.40 1.30
N GLN A 236 -6.16 -12.47 0.70
CA GLN A 236 -5.38 -13.68 0.44
C GLN A 236 -4.20 -13.34 -0.48
N LYS A 237 -3.01 -13.81 -0.12
CA LYS A 237 -1.79 -13.63 -0.91
C LYS A 237 -2.02 -14.16 -2.33
N PRO A 238 -1.58 -13.46 -3.38
CA PRO A 238 -1.77 -13.94 -4.75
C PRO A 238 -1.10 -15.30 -4.91
N ILE A 239 -1.80 -16.21 -5.60
CA ILE A 239 -1.28 -17.54 -5.92
C ILE A 239 0.05 -17.35 -6.67
N ARG A 240 1.13 -17.98 -6.20
CA ARG A 240 2.44 -17.90 -6.85
C ARG A 240 2.31 -18.32 -8.30
N VAL A 241 2.59 -17.39 -9.22
CA VAL A 241 2.57 -17.55 -10.69
C VAL A 241 3.27 -18.82 -11.18
N PHE A 242 4.27 -19.30 -10.44
CA PHE A 242 4.97 -20.56 -10.72
C PHE A 242 4.06 -21.80 -10.72
N ARG A 243 3.04 -21.87 -9.86
CA ARG A 243 2.10 -23.01 -9.83
C ARG A 243 1.19 -23.05 -11.05
N LEU A 244 0.79 -21.87 -11.56
CA LEU A 244 0.04 -21.76 -12.81
C LEU A 244 0.88 -22.22 -14.01
N PHE A 245 2.15 -21.79 -14.06
CA PHE A 245 3.09 -22.22 -15.11
C PHE A 245 3.28 -23.74 -15.12
N LEU A 246 3.45 -24.36 -13.95
CA LEU A 246 3.61 -25.81 -13.84
C LEU A 246 2.35 -26.58 -14.30
N GLY A 247 1.17 -26.05 -14.00
CA GLY A 247 -0.10 -26.62 -14.46
C GLY A 247 -0.27 -26.57 -15.98
N VAL A 248 0.05 -25.43 -16.60
CA VAL A 248 0.00 -25.29 -18.07
C VAL A 248 0.99 -26.22 -18.75
N LEU A 249 2.20 -26.36 -18.19
CA LEU A 249 3.21 -27.26 -18.71
C LEU A 249 2.75 -28.72 -18.65
N ALA A 250 2.12 -29.14 -17.56
CA ALA A 250 1.57 -30.50 -17.43
C ALA A 250 0.47 -30.78 -18.47
N VAL A 251 -0.44 -29.84 -18.71
CA VAL A 251 -1.49 -29.97 -19.74
C VAL A 251 -0.89 -30.05 -21.14
N SER A 252 0.16 -29.27 -21.42
CA SER A 252 0.84 -29.31 -22.72
C SER A 252 1.51 -30.67 -22.97
N VAL A 253 2.17 -31.24 -21.96
CA VAL A 253 2.79 -32.58 -22.05
C VAL A 253 1.73 -33.68 -22.24
N LEU A 254 0.62 -33.62 -21.51
CA LEU A 254 -0.49 -34.57 -21.67
C LEU A 254 -1.13 -34.48 -23.05
N SER A 255 -1.33 -33.26 -23.56
CA SER A 255 -1.86 -33.04 -24.90
C SER A 255 -0.93 -33.59 -25.97
N TRP A 256 0.38 -33.31 -25.86
CA TRP A 256 1.40 -33.86 -26.76
C TRP A 256 1.42 -35.39 -26.76
N GLY A 257 1.39 -36.01 -25.57
CA GLY A 257 1.34 -37.46 -25.42
C GLY A 257 0.07 -38.06 -26.03
N GLY A 258 -1.09 -37.44 -25.80
CA GLY A 258 -2.36 -37.86 -26.38
C GLY A 258 -2.37 -37.74 -27.91
N LEU A 259 -1.81 -36.66 -28.46
CA LEU A 259 -1.65 -36.45 -29.90
C LEU A 259 -0.74 -37.51 -30.53
N GLN A 260 0.39 -37.83 -29.90
CA GLN A 260 1.29 -38.89 -30.37
C GLN A 260 0.60 -40.26 -30.37
N TYR A 261 -0.06 -40.61 -29.27
CA TYR A 261 -0.80 -41.87 -29.16
C TYR A 261 -1.92 -41.98 -30.20
N TRP A 262 -2.68 -40.91 -30.40
CA TRP A 262 -3.73 -40.84 -31.42
C TRP A 262 -3.15 -40.94 -32.84
N TYR A 263 -2.02 -40.26 -33.09
CA TYR A 263 -1.31 -40.31 -34.36
C TYR A 263 -0.84 -41.73 -34.66
N ASP A 264 -0.18 -42.41 -33.72
CA ASP A 264 0.27 -43.80 -33.87
C ASP A 264 -0.88 -44.77 -34.09
N THR A 265 -2.02 -44.57 -33.43
CA THR A 265 -3.21 -45.39 -33.63
C THR A 265 -3.85 -45.20 -35.02
N GLN A 266 -3.82 -43.99 -35.57
CA GLN A 266 -4.40 -43.70 -36.89
C GLN A 266 -3.46 -43.93 -38.07
N LYS A 267 -2.13 -43.91 -37.85
CA LYS A 267 -1.10 -44.21 -38.86
C LYS A 267 -1.44 -45.46 -39.69
N PRO A 268 -1.68 -46.65 -39.11
CA PRO A 268 -1.85 -47.87 -39.90
C PRO A 268 -3.11 -47.83 -40.77
N ILE A 269 -4.20 -47.22 -40.29
CA ILE A 269 -5.46 -47.16 -41.03
C ILE A 269 -5.32 -46.27 -42.27
N LYS A 270 -4.72 -45.09 -42.12
CA LYS A 270 -4.57 -44.14 -43.24
C LYS A 270 -3.41 -44.48 -44.17
N ALA A 271 -2.35 -45.12 -43.66
CA ALA A 271 -1.19 -45.50 -44.46
C ALA A 271 -1.40 -46.80 -45.24
N SER A 272 -2.36 -47.65 -44.87
CA SER A 272 -2.58 -48.96 -45.52
C SER A 272 -2.73 -48.87 -47.05
N ALA A 273 -3.49 -47.90 -47.55
CA ALA A 273 -3.69 -47.67 -48.98
C ALA A 273 -2.41 -47.20 -49.70
N PHE A 274 -1.46 -46.61 -48.98
CA PHE A 274 -0.21 -46.10 -49.55
C PHE A 274 0.96 -47.08 -49.35
N SER A 275 0.99 -47.84 -48.25
CA SER A 275 2.05 -48.82 -47.99
C SER A 275 1.96 -50.06 -48.88
N GLN A 276 0.75 -50.38 -49.38
CA GLN A 276 0.53 -51.50 -50.31
C GLN A 276 0.78 -51.12 -51.78
N LEU A 277 1.04 -49.85 -52.09
CA LEU A 277 1.39 -49.43 -53.46
C LEU A 277 2.67 -50.12 -53.94
N THR A 278 3.65 -50.30 -53.06
CA THR A 278 4.89 -51.02 -53.36
C THR A 278 4.62 -52.45 -53.80
N ASP A 279 3.70 -53.17 -53.14
CA ASP A 279 3.32 -54.54 -53.50
C ASP A 279 2.62 -54.58 -54.88
N PHE A 280 1.78 -53.59 -55.17
CA PHE A 280 1.14 -53.46 -56.48
C PHE A 280 2.14 -53.19 -57.61
N THR A 281 3.10 -52.28 -57.41
CA THR A 281 4.18 -52.06 -58.38
C THR A 281 5.09 -53.27 -58.50
N ASP A 282 5.41 -53.94 -57.40
CA ASP A 282 6.26 -55.12 -57.42
C ASP A 282 5.64 -56.26 -58.22
N ASP A 283 4.33 -56.51 -58.12
CA ASP A 283 3.66 -57.52 -58.95
C ASP A 283 3.65 -57.13 -60.45
N LEU A 284 3.47 -55.84 -60.77
CA LEU A 284 3.58 -55.36 -62.16
C LEU A 284 5.01 -55.52 -62.72
N TYR A 285 6.02 -55.08 -61.97
CA TYR A 285 7.42 -55.17 -62.41
C TYR A 285 8.00 -56.60 -62.33
N LYS A 286 7.50 -57.47 -61.43
CA LYS A 286 7.89 -58.89 -61.36
C LYS A 286 7.33 -59.71 -62.51
N VAL A 287 6.17 -59.35 -63.06
CA VAL A 287 5.61 -60.02 -64.25
C VAL A 287 6.32 -59.57 -65.54
N GLU A 288 6.85 -58.34 -65.58
CA GLU A 288 7.52 -57.80 -66.78
C GLU A 288 9.04 -58.04 -66.84
N SER A 289 9.72 -58.32 -65.72
CA SER A 289 11.15 -58.66 -65.72
C SER A 289 11.48 -60.06 -66.29
N THR A 290 10.48 -60.77 -66.83
CA THR A 290 10.67 -61.96 -67.67
C THR A 290 10.55 -61.73 -69.18
N GLN A 291 10.20 -60.51 -69.64
CA GLN A 291 10.26 -60.12 -71.06
C GLN A 291 10.52 -58.61 -71.20
N ASP A 292 11.76 -58.24 -71.54
CA ASP A 292 12.13 -56.90 -72.00
C ASP A 292 11.28 -56.51 -73.24
N ASN A 293 10.21 -55.75 -73.03
CA ASN A 293 9.50 -55.05 -74.09
C ASN A 293 9.35 -53.57 -73.68
N GLU A 294 10.17 -52.72 -74.29
CA GLU A 294 10.14 -51.27 -74.13
C GLU A 294 8.90 -50.68 -74.84
N TYR A 295 7.89 -50.28 -74.08
CA TYR A 295 6.71 -49.61 -74.63
C TYR A 295 6.95 -48.11 -74.78
N VAL A 296 7.30 -47.67 -75.99
CA VAL A 296 7.32 -46.25 -76.35
C VAL A 296 5.89 -45.81 -76.70
N TYR A 297 5.23 -45.09 -75.79
CA TYR A 297 3.90 -44.51 -76.04
C TYR A 297 4.03 -43.28 -76.95
N VAL A 298 3.60 -43.40 -78.21
CA VAL A 298 3.50 -42.27 -79.13
C VAL A 298 2.06 -41.77 -79.13
N SER A 299 1.85 -40.56 -78.64
CA SER A 299 0.53 -39.94 -78.52
C SER A 299 -0.14 -39.78 -79.88
N THR A 300 -1.39 -40.23 -79.99
CA THR A 300 -2.21 -40.03 -81.20
C THR A 300 -2.93 -38.68 -81.15
N PRO A 301 -3.28 -38.06 -82.29
CA PRO A 301 -3.95 -36.74 -82.31
C PRO A 301 -5.30 -36.70 -81.57
N ALA A 302 -5.90 -37.85 -81.30
CA ALA A 302 -7.13 -37.96 -80.52
C ALA A 302 -6.95 -37.66 -79.02
N ASP A 303 -5.75 -37.90 -78.46
CA ASP A 303 -5.45 -37.65 -77.04
C ASP A 303 -5.33 -36.15 -76.72
N ILE A 304 -4.98 -35.33 -77.73
CA ILE A 304 -4.81 -33.88 -77.59
C ILE A 304 -6.17 -33.17 -77.40
N ASN A 305 -7.23 -33.68 -78.02
CA ASN A 305 -8.55 -33.06 -77.99
C ASN A 305 -9.36 -33.38 -76.72
N ARG A 306 -8.93 -34.36 -75.92
CA ARG A 306 -9.64 -34.75 -74.67
C ARG A 306 -9.39 -33.79 -73.51
N LEU A 307 -8.36 -32.94 -73.59
CA LEU A 307 -8.02 -31.97 -72.56
C LEU A 307 -8.81 -30.66 -72.65
N GLN A 308 -9.56 -30.43 -73.73
CA GLN A 308 -10.31 -29.18 -73.94
C GLN A 308 -11.81 -29.26 -73.58
N ALA A 309 -12.33 -30.46 -73.31
CA ALA A 309 -13.77 -30.66 -73.13
C ALA A 309 -14.12 -31.30 -71.77
N SER A 310 -13.72 -30.67 -70.66
CA SER A 310 -14.57 -30.50 -69.47
C SER A 310 -13.76 -30.08 -68.24
N ASN A 311 -13.86 -28.80 -67.88
CA ASN A 311 -13.86 -28.34 -66.50
C ASN A 311 -15.20 -27.59 -66.30
N PRO A 312 -15.88 -27.73 -65.15
CA PRO A 312 -15.46 -26.90 -64.04
C PRO A 312 -15.44 -27.59 -62.67
N VAL A 313 -14.40 -27.22 -61.92
CA VAL A 313 -14.22 -27.39 -60.48
C VAL A 313 -15.38 -26.75 -59.73
N ARG A 314 -16.08 -27.54 -58.91
CA ARG A 314 -17.10 -27.04 -57.97
C ARG A 314 -16.52 -27.08 -56.56
N SER A 315 -16.11 -25.92 -56.06
CA SER A 315 -15.83 -25.68 -54.65
C SER A 315 -17.15 -25.72 -53.86
N SER A 316 -17.42 -26.80 -53.13
CA SER A 316 -18.57 -26.89 -52.22
C SER A 316 -18.17 -26.44 -50.82
N SER A 317 -18.49 -25.17 -50.51
CA SER A 317 -18.70 -24.66 -49.16
C SER A 317 -19.86 -25.39 -48.49
N GLY A 318 -19.61 -26.09 -47.39
CA GLY A 318 -20.63 -26.71 -46.56
C GLY A 318 -21.47 -25.66 -45.82
N SER A 319 -22.70 -25.46 -46.28
CA SER A 319 -23.73 -24.74 -45.53
C SER A 319 -24.36 -25.70 -44.52
N ARG A 320 -24.13 -25.46 -43.22
CA ARG A 320 -25.03 -25.93 -42.16
C ARG A 320 -26.00 -24.80 -41.86
N ALA A 321 -27.26 -25.03 -42.22
CA ALA A 321 -28.40 -24.26 -41.76
C ALA A 321 -28.44 -24.26 -40.23
N ASN A 322 -28.50 -23.07 -39.62
CA ASN A 322 -28.94 -22.91 -38.24
C ASN A 322 -30.26 -22.14 -38.24
N THR A 323 -31.27 -22.88 -37.83
CA THR A 323 -32.67 -22.53 -37.65
C THR A 323 -32.84 -21.30 -36.78
N ALA A 324 -33.53 -20.29 -37.32
CA ALA A 324 -34.08 -19.17 -36.56
C ALA A 324 -35.17 -19.70 -35.63
N ILE A 325 -34.93 -19.64 -34.33
CA ILE A 325 -35.96 -19.81 -33.30
C ILE A 325 -36.26 -18.40 -32.78
N ASN A 326 -37.39 -17.85 -33.20
CA ASN A 326 -37.97 -16.65 -32.61
C ASN A 326 -38.57 -17.03 -31.25
N ASP A 327 -37.81 -16.81 -30.18
CA ASP A 327 -38.26 -16.94 -28.80
C ASP A 327 -38.82 -15.58 -28.34
N PRO A 328 -40.15 -15.44 -28.13
CA PRO A 328 -40.81 -14.15 -27.86
C PRO A 328 -40.47 -13.52 -26.50
N SER A 329 -39.58 -14.15 -25.73
CA SER A 329 -39.16 -13.72 -24.39
C SER A 329 -37.81 -12.97 -24.37
N THR A 330 -37.11 -12.85 -25.50
CA THR A 330 -35.77 -12.24 -25.55
C THR A 330 -35.84 -10.74 -25.83
N VAL A 331 -35.70 -9.93 -24.80
CA VAL A 331 -35.58 -8.46 -24.92
C VAL A 331 -34.14 -8.09 -25.26
N TRP A 332 -33.95 -7.27 -26.29
CA TRP A 332 -32.62 -6.79 -26.70
C TRP A 332 -32.35 -5.42 -26.07
N VAL A 333 -31.17 -5.26 -25.48
CA VAL A 333 -30.79 -4.01 -24.80
C VAL A 333 -29.50 -3.48 -25.42
N VAL A 334 -29.50 -2.19 -25.75
CA VAL A 334 -28.33 -1.46 -26.21
C VAL A 334 -27.83 -0.61 -25.04
N GLN A 335 -26.65 -0.93 -24.53
CA GLN A 335 -26.00 -0.10 -23.51
C GLN A 335 -25.17 0.97 -24.22
N LEU A 336 -25.51 2.24 -23.99
CA LEU A 336 -24.89 3.37 -24.66
C LEU A 336 -23.63 3.83 -23.91
N ALA A 337 -23.73 3.99 -22.59
CA ALA A 337 -22.64 4.49 -21.75
C ALA A 337 -22.81 4.11 -20.27
N THR A 338 -21.72 4.18 -19.51
CA THR A 338 -21.69 3.97 -18.06
C THR A 338 -20.98 5.10 -17.35
N PHE A 339 -21.54 5.58 -16.24
CA PHE A 339 -21.00 6.71 -15.47
C PHE A 339 -20.97 6.40 -13.98
N ASN A 340 -20.16 7.16 -13.24
CA ASN A 340 -20.03 7.02 -11.79
C ASN A 340 -20.95 7.97 -11.01
N SER A 341 -21.61 8.93 -11.68
CA SER A 341 -22.52 9.90 -11.06
C SER A 341 -23.85 9.96 -11.81
N ARG A 342 -24.94 10.02 -11.07
CA ARG A 342 -26.31 10.11 -11.62
C ARG A 342 -26.52 11.37 -12.47
N SER A 343 -25.98 12.50 -12.03
CA SER A 343 -26.10 13.78 -12.74
C SER A 343 -25.45 13.76 -14.13
N GLN A 344 -24.34 13.03 -14.28
CA GLN A 344 -23.64 12.90 -15.56
C GLN A 344 -24.47 12.08 -16.56
N VAL A 345 -25.18 11.05 -16.09
CA VAL A 345 -26.04 10.22 -16.96
C VAL A 345 -27.25 11.01 -17.41
N GLU A 346 -27.85 11.80 -16.52
CA GLU A 346 -29.00 12.65 -16.84
C GLU A 346 -28.62 13.74 -17.86
N GLN A 347 -27.44 14.36 -17.71
CA GLN A 347 -26.91 15.32 -18.70
C GLN A 347 -26.64 14.65 -20.06
N PHE A 348 -26.01 13.48 -20.05
CA PHE A 348 -25.74 12.71 -21.27
C PHE A 348 -27.04 12.26 -21.95
N GLN A 349 -28.04 11.85 -21.17
CA GLN A 349 -29.36 11.49 -21.68
C GLN A 349 -30.01 12.68 -22.40
N GLN A 350 -30.01 13.86 -21.78
CA GLN A 350 -30.58 15.08 -22.39
C GLN A 350 -29.87 15.47 -23.70
N GLN A 351 -28.55 15.30 -23.77
CA GLN A 351 -27.77 15.61 -24.95
C GLN A 351 -28.14 14.73 -26.17
N TYR A 352 -28.38 13.43 -25.95
CA TYR A 352 -28.64 12.47 -27.03
C TYR A 352 -30.11 12.05 -27.17
N GLN A 353 -31.02 12.63 -26.38
CA GLN A 353 -32.45 12.31 -26.37
C GLN A 353 -33.13 12.50 -27.73
N ARG A 354 -32.64 13.45 -28.56
CA ARG A 354 -33.17 13.69 -29.91
C ARG A 354 -32.74 12.62 -30.92
N ALA A 355 -31.58 12.01 -30.71
CA ALA A 355 -31.02 11.03 -31.64
C ALA A 355 -31.45 9.59 -31.31
N ILE A 356 -31.65 9.29 -30.01
CA ILE A 356 -32.08 7.97 -29.53
C ILE A 356 -33.25 8.17 -28.57
N PRO A 357 -34.50 8.11 -29.06
CA PRO A 357 -35.67 8.07 -28.18
C PRO A 357 -35.70 6.74 -27.40
N ASP A 358 -36.32 6.73 -26.23
CA ASP A 358 -36.51 5.55 -25.36
C ASP A 358 -35.23 5.03 -24.67
N THR A 359 -34.61 5.91 -23.89
CA THR A 359 -33.48 5.58 -23.01
C THR A 359 -33.90 5.51 -21.54
N VAL A 360 -33.41 4.50 -20.83
CA VAL A 360 -33.67 4.20 -19.41
C VAL A 360 -32.35 4.22 -18.64
N ILE A 361 -32.35 4.89 -17.48
CA ILE A 361 -31.19 4.88 -16.57
C ILE A 361 -31.35 3.70 -15.60
N ASP A 362 -30.36 2.81 -15.57
CA ASP A 362 -30.30 1.65 -14.67
C ASP A 362 -29.08 1.76 -13.74
N GLU A 363 -29.28 1.51 -12.44
CA GLU A 363 -28.21 1.51 -11.44
C GLU A 363 -27.73 0.08 -11.20
N TRP A 364 -26.43 -0.16 -11.44
CA TRP A 364 -25.84 -1.48 -11.29
C TRP A 364 -24.45 -1.40 -10.67
N ARG A 365 -24.28 -2.08 -9.53
CA ARG A 365 -23.01 -2.17 -8.77
C ARG A 365 -22.38 -0.80 -8.47
N GLY A 366 -23.21 0.19 -8.09
CA GLY A 366 -22.75 1.54 -7.74
C GLY A 366 -22.35 2.41 -8.94
N LYS A 367 -22.75 2.02 -10.16
CA LYS A 367 -22.59 2.80 -11.40
C LYS A 367 -23.93 2.97 -12.10
N TYR A 368 -24.06 4.04 -12.87
CA TYR A 368 -25.27 4.37 -13.62
C TYR A 368 -25.05 4.10 -15.10
N ARG A 369 -25.96 3.35 -15.71
CA ARG A 369 -25.87 2.94 -17.12
C ARG A 369 -27.06 3.49 -17.89
N LEU A 370 -26.80 3.99 -19.09
CA LEU A 370 -27.85 4.44 -20.00
C LEU A 370 -28.15 3.31 -21.01
N LEU A 371 -29.37 2.81 -20.98
CA LEU A 371 -29.83 1.66 -21.76
C LEU A 371 -30.94 2.09 -22.71
N SER A 372 -30.96 1.57 -23.94
CA SER A 372 -32.12 1.64 -24.83
C SER A 372 -32.65 0.23 -25.06
N VAL A 373 -33.94 0.05 -24.82
CA VAL A 373 -34.60 -1.27 -24.89
C VAL A 373 -35.24 -1.42 -26.27
N ALA A 374 -34.93 -2.51 -26.96
CA ALA A 374 -35.44 -2.83 -28.28
C ALA A 374 -36.12 -4.21 -28.27
N ASN A 375 -37.29 -4.29 -28.89
CA ASN A 375 -38.09 -5.52 -28.94
C ASN A 375 -37.51 -6.55 -29.91
N ASN A 376 -36.80 -6.09 -30.95
CA ASN A 376 -36.20 -6.93 -31.99
C ASN A 376 -34.69 -6.68 -32.09
N ARG A 377 -33.94 -7.73 -32.46
CA ARG A 377 -32.49 -7.67 -32.67
C ARG A 377 -32.09 -6.66 -33.76
N GLU A 378 -32.90 -6.55 -34.81
CA GLU A 378 -32.66 -5.62 -35.91
C GLU A 378 -32.80 -4.16 -35.46
N ASN A 379 -33.81 -3.85 -34.64
CA ASN A 379 -33.97 -2.51 -34.06
C ASN A 379 -32.80 -2.17 -33.12
N ALA A 380 -32.33 -3.13 -32.32
CA ALA A 380 -31.15 -2.94 -31.48
C ALA A 380 -29.90 -2.65 -32.32
N ALA A 381 -29.72 -3.34 -33.45
CA ALA A 381 -28.63 -3.11 -34.40
C ALA A 381 -28.70 -1.73 -35.05
N GLN A 382 -29.90 -1.26 -35.39
CA GLN A 382 -30.10 0.10 -35.90
C GLN A 382 -29.74 1.15 -34.85
N THR A 383 -30.23 1.01 -33.61
CA THR A 383 -29.90 1.93 -32.51
C THR A 383 -28.41 1.99 -32.22
N LEU A 384 -27.71 0.86 -32.27
CA LEU A 384 -26.25 0.81 -32.14
C LEU A 384 -25.55 1.57 -33.27
N THR A 385 -26.03 1.39 -34.51
CA THR A 385 -25.44 2.06 -35.67
C THR A 385 -25.64 3.58 -35.58
N THR A 386 -26.83 4.03 -35.14
CA THR A 386 -27.13 5.44 -34.87
C THR A 386 -26.25 5.99 -33.74
N ALA A 387 -26.05 5.24 -32.66
CA ALA A 387 -25.18 5.65 -31.55
C ALA A 387 -23.73 5.85 -32.01
N ASN A 388 -23.21 4.93 -32.82
CA ASN A 388 -21.87 5.04 -33.39
C ASN A 388 -21.72 6.26 -34.32
N GLN A 389 -22.74 6.56 -35.12
CA GLN A 389 -22.75 7.75 -35.99
C GLN A 389 -22.79 9.07 -35.20
N GLN A 390 -23.39 9.07 -34.01
CA GLN A 390 -23.44 10.23 -33.11
C GLN A 390 -22.18 10.35 -32.21
N GLY A 391 -21.16 9.52 -32.43
CA GLY A 391 -19.88 9.60 -31.73
C GLY A 391 -19.79 8.76 -30.44
N ILE A 392 -20.77 7.90 -30.17
CA ILE A 392 -20.77 6.99 -29.00
C ILE A 392 -20.18 5.65 -29.43
N ALA A 393 -18.84 5.56 -29.50
CA ALA A 393 -18.14 4.38 -30.01
C ALA A 393 -18.16 3.16 -29.06
N ASP A 394 -18.42 3.38 -27.76
CA ASP A 394 -18.41 2.34 -26.73
C ASP A 394 -19.78 1.66 -26.51
N ALA A 395 -20.75 1.95 -27.39
CA ALA A 395 -22.07 1.32 -27.30
C ALA A 395 -22.00 -0.15 -27.71
N PHE A 396 -22.74 -1.02 -27.02
CA PHE A 396 -22.83 -2.45 -27.37
C PHE A 396 -24.21 -3.03 -27.08
N ILE A 397 -24.55 -4.10 -27.81
CA ILE A 397 -25.85 -4.79 -27.71
C ILE A 397 -25.66 -6.09 -26.94
N TYR A 398 -26.59 -6.39 -26.04
CA TYR A 398 -26.72 -7.71 -25.42
C TYR A 398 -28.19 -8.11 -25.30
N SER A 399 -28.44 -9.42 -25.25
CA SER A 399 -29.78 -9.96 -24.99
C SER A 399 -29.98 -10.11 -23.49
N ASP A 400 -31.00 -9.45 -22.93
CA ASP A 400 -31.39 -9.61 -21.53
C ASP A 400 -32.49 -10.67 -21.46
N LYS A 401 -32.12 -11.90 -21.06
CA LYS A 401 -33.10 -12.95 -20.75
C LYS A 401 -33.61 -12.69 -19.33
N ARG A 402 -34.50 -11.70 -19.16
CA ARG A 402 -35.20 -11.52 -17.88
C ARG A 402 -36.10 -12.73 -17.66
N ARG A 403 -35.83 -13.48 -16.59
CA ARG A 403 -36.73 -14.49 -16.05
C ARG A 403 -37.93 -13.85 -15.38
#